data_AF-A0A1V3X714-F1
#
_entry.id   AF-A0A1V3X714-F1
#
_cell.length_a   1.000
_cell.length_b   1.000
_cell.length_c   1.000
_cell.angle_alpha   90.00
_cell.angle_beta   90.00
_cell.angle_gamma   90.00
#
_symmetry.space_group_name_H-M   'P 1'
#
loop_
_entity.id
_entity.type
_entity.pdbx_description
1 polymer ?
#
loop_
_entity_poly.entity_id
_entity_poly.type
_entity_poly.pdbx_seq_one_letter_code
_entity_poly.pdbx_strand_id
1 'polypeptide(L)'
;MRKALNRANIPFLLVRNHKNRPILAVDIRLRPAVEQAFAAACVTEPMYAKTIDQKGIPAVLLANGRLSAMGDPRILRLYRQRIAPGGFRYGPAFGVELQFWVFDETVIRCPVENSLTRKVLPRNELVPATVKLYGYKWPTLEGMFTPHASDVTFDIDLVFSWVDGSDPVFRARRAAQMSQYVVGEGDDAEARIRQIDELKYALRSVNMFARGFVVSSLRRIQPRRGG
;
A
#
# COMPACT_ATOMS: atom_id res chain seq x y z
N MET A 1 -13.12 -5.22 -5.62
CA MET A 1 -12.41 -4.73 -6.83
C MET A 1 -12.23 -5.83 -7.86
N ARG A 2 -11.32 -6.81 -7.72
CA ARG A 2 -11.15 -7.94 -8.68
C ARG A 2 -12.45 -8.61 -9.12
N LYS A 3 -13.31 -9.00 -8.16
CA LYS A 3 -14.62 -9.62 -8.46
C LYS A 3 -15.52 -8.72 -9.31
N ALA A 4 -15.50 -7.41 -9.08
CA ALA A 4 -16.31 -6.46 -9.84
C ALA A 4 -15.80 -6.30 -11.27
N LEU A 5 -14.48 -6.18 -11.46
CA LEU A 5 -13.87 -6.11 -12.79
C LEU A 5 -14.11 -7.41 -13.58
N ASN A 6 -13.90 -8.58 -12.95
CA ASN A 6 -14.17 -9.87 -13.58
C ASN A 6 -15.64 -10.02 -13.98
N ARG A 7 -16.59 -9.66 -13.12
CA ARG A 7 -18.04 -9.75 -13.42
C ARG A 7 -18.43 -8.86 -14.60
N ALA A 8 -17.77 -7.71 -14.74
CA ALA A 8 -17.99 -6.78 -15.84
C ALA A 8 -17.17 -7.11 -17.09
N ASN A 9 -16.44 -8.23 -17.12
CA ASN A 9 -15.53 -8.62 -18.20
C ASN A 9 -14.51 -7.52 -18.57
N ILE A 10 -14.05 -6.74 -17.58
CA ILE A 10 -13.05 -5.69 -17.78
C ILE A 10 -11.66 -6.31 -17.63
N PRO A 11 -10.83 -6.32 -18.69
CA PRO A 11 -9.44 -6.75 -18.58
C PRO A 11 -8.64 -5.79 -17.68
N PHE A 12 -7.80 -6.34 -16.84
CA PHE A 12 -6.87 -5.58 -16.01
C PHE A 12 -5.57 -6.36 -15.84
N LEU A 13 -4.51 -5.66 -15.45
CA LEU A 13 -3.24 -6.24 -15.04
C LEU A 13 -3.00 -5.91 -13.57
N LEU A 14 -2.54 -6.88 -12.79
CA LEU A 14 -1.96 -6.63 -11.48
C LEU A 14 -0.48 -6.28 -11.68
N VAL A 15 -0.07 -5.10 -11.25
CA VAL A 15 1.32 -4.62 -11.27
C VAL A 15 1.71 -4.08 -9.90
N ARG A 16 2.99 -3.79 -9.68
CA ARG A 16 3.48 -3.19 -8.44
C ARG A 16 4.40 -2.00 -8.69
N ASN A 17 4.36 -1.01 -7.81
CA ASN A 17 5.38 0.06 -7.80
C ASN A 17 6.63 -0.37 -7.01
N HIS A 18 7.67 0.45 -7.07
CA HIS A 18 8.95 0.22 -6.39
C HIS A 18 8.85 0.03 -4.86
N LYS A 19 7.71 0.33 -4.23
CA LYS A 19 7.42 0.08 -2.80
C LYS A 19 6.52 -1.14 -2.59
N ASN A 20 6.43 -2.04 -3.57
CA ASN A 20 5.58 -3.23 -3.54
C ASN A 20 4.07 -2.96 -3.35
N ARG A 21 3.60 -1.74 -3.65
CA ARG A 21 2.16 -1.45 -3.60
C ARG A 21 1.47 -2.12 -4.80
N PRO A 22 0.42 -2.93 -4.59
CA PRO A 22 -0.36 -3.49 -5.68
C PRO A 22 -1.15 -2.38 -6.39
N ILE A 23 -1.10 -2.43 -7.71
CA ILE A 23 -1.78 -1.54 -8.64
C ILE A 23 -2.60 -2.40 -9.60
N LEU A 24 -3.85 -2.02 -9.84
CA LEU A 24 -4.65 -2.54 -10.93
C LEU A 24 -4.52 -1.59 -12.12
N ALA A 25 -3.88 -2.04 -13.19
CA ALA A 25 -3.78 -1.29 -14.44
C ALA A 25 -4.92 -1.70 -15.39
N VAL A 26 -5.64 -0.72 -15.92
CA VAL A 26 -6.78 -0.92 -16.83
C VAL A 26 -6.60 0.01 -18.04
N ASP A 27 -7.06 -0.41 -19.20
CA ASP A 27 -7.12 0.48 -20.37
C ASP A 27 -8.03 1.67 -20.09
N ILE A 28 -7.53 2.88 -20.35
CA ILE A 28 -8.28 4.12 -20.18
C ILE A 28 -9.61 4.14 -20.93
N ARG A 29 -9.70 3.47 -22.09
CA ARG A 29 -10.92 3.38 -22.89
C ARG A 29 -12.05 2.68 -22.15
N LEU A 30 -11.73 1.85 -21.16
CA LEU A 30 -12.69 1.12 -20.33
C LEU A 30 -13.11 1.90 -19.08
N ARG A 31 -12.67 3.15 -18.89
CA ARG A 31 -13.03 3.96 -17.72
C ARG A 31 -14.54 4.02 -17.46
N PRO A 32 -15.43 4.26 -18.44
CA PRO A 32 -16.88 4.28 -18.18
C PRO A 32 -17.40 2.93 -17.67
N ALA A 33 -16.87 1.82 -18.19
CA ALA A 33 -17.25 0.48 -17.73
C ALA A 33 -16.75 0.22 -16.30
N VAL A 34 -15.55 0.69 -15.94
CA VAL A 34 -15.00 0.60 -14.58
C VAL A 34 -15.85 1.40 -13.60
N GLU A 35 -16.27 2.61 -13.98
CA GLU A 35 -17.17 3.47 -13.20
C GLU A 35 -18.48 2.74 -12.87
N GLN A 36 -19.14 2.20 -13.88
CA GLN A 36 -20.38 1.43 -13.73
C GLN A 36 -20.16 0.18 -12.86
N ALA A 37 -19.10 -0.59 -13.11
CA ALA A 37 -18.82 -1.82 -12.39
C ALA A 37 -18.56 -1.57 -10.89
N PHE A 38 -17.85 -0.50 -10.54
CA PHE A 38 -17.59 -0.15 -9.15
C PHE A 38 -18.78 0.53 -8.48
N ALA A 39 -19.57 1.34 -9.19
CA ALA A 39 -20.82 1.87 -8.65
C ALA A 39 -21.80 0.73 -8.28
N ALA A 40 -21.97 -0.25 -9.18
CA ALA A 40 -22.79 -1.43 -8.89
C ALA A 40 -22.25 -2.26 -7.71
N ALA A 41 -20.93 -2.37 -7.56
CA ALA A 41 -20.32 -3.08 -6.44
C ALA A 41 -20.47 -2.34 -5.09
N CYS A 42 -20.71 -1.03 -5.10
CA CYS A 42 -20.92 -0.24 -3.89
C CYS A 42 -22.27 -0.49 -3.20
N VAL A 43 -23.24 -1.08 -3.89
CA VAL A 43 -24.55 -1.43 -3.31
C VAL A 43 -24.37 -2.33 -2.08
N THR A 44 -23.45 -3.29 -2.17
CA THR A 44 -23.17 -4.20 -1.05
C THR A 44 -22.14 -3.63 -0.08
N GLU A 45 -21.16 -2.88 -0.59
CA GLU A 45 -20.00 -2.48 0.19
C GLU A 45 -19.41 -1.13 -0.28
N PRO A 46 -19.67 -0.02 0.44
CA PRO A 46 -19.24 1.32 0.05
C PRO A 46 -17.72 1.43 -0.16
N MET A 47 -17.33 2.07 -1.27
CA MET A 47 -15.93 2.34 -1.63
C MET A 47 -15.75 3.80 -2.03
N TYR A 48 -14.58 4.34 -1.72
CA TYR A 48 -14.17 5.69 -2.07
C TYR A 48 -12.98 5.65 -3.02
N ALA A 49 -12.88 6.65 -3.89
CA ALA A 49 -11.70 6.91 -4.70
C ALA A 49 -11.09 8.26 -4.34
N LYS A 50 -9.78 8.24 -4.04
CA LYS A 50 -8.97 9.45 -3.91
C LYS A 50 -8.14 9.64 -5.17
N THR A 51 -8.23 10.81 -5.80
CA THR A 51 -7.38 11.16 -6.95
C THR A 51 -5.95 11.41 -6.49
N ILE A 52 -5.00 10.80 -7.18
CA ILE A 52 -3.56 10.89 -6.87
C ILE A 52 -2.84 11.81 -7.85
N ASP A 53 -3.36 11.97 -9.07
CA ASP A 53 -2.81 12.86 -10.12
C ASP A 53 -2.54 14.28 -9.61
N GLN A 54 -3.48 14.84 -8.83
CA GLN A 54 -3.40 16.19 -8.32
C GLN A 54 -3.78 16.23 -6.83
N LYS A 55 -2.99 16.95 -6.04
CA LYS A 55 -3.28 17.21 -4.63
C LYS A 55 -4.50 18.13 -4.50
N GLY A 56 -5.24 18.01 -3.40
CA GLY A 56 -6.39 18.87 -3.11
C GLY A 56 -7.71 18.43 -3.72
N ILE A 57 -7.71 17.43 -4.63
CA ILE A 57 -8.94 16.85 -5.15
C ILE A 57 -9.62 15.99 -4.05
N PRO A 58 -10.88 16.28 -3.68
CA PRO A 58 -11.58 15.51 -2.66
C PRO A 58 -11.83 14.06 -3.12
N ALA A 59 -11.89 13.15 -2.15
CA ALA A 59 -12.28 11.78 -2.44
C ALA A 59 -13.77 11.69 -2.78
N VAL A 60 -14.14 10.81 -3.71
CA VAL A 60 -15.52 10.61 -4.13
C VAL A 60 -16.02 9.23 -3.71
N LEU A 61 -17.30 9.14 -3.35
CA LEU A 61 -17.98 7.88 -3.14
C LEU A 61 -18.28 7.25 -4.50
N LEU A 62 -17.80 6.02 -4.72
CA LEU A 62 -17.93 5.35 -6.02
C LEU A 62 -19.38 5.02 -6.38
N ALA A 63 -20.28 4.95 -5.40
CA ALA A 63 -21.72 4.79 -5.63
C ALA A 63 -22.33 5.92 -6.48
N ASN A 64 -21.68 7.10 -6.52
CA ASN A 64 -22.14 8.24 -7.32
C ASN A 64 -21.83 8.09 -8.82
N GLY A 65 -21.32 6.93 -9.26
CA GLY A 65 -21.08 6.64 -10.68
C GLY A 65 -19.85 7.33 -11.27
N ARG A 66 -19.01 7.97 -10.45
CA ARG A 66 -17.78 8.65 -10.88
C ARG A 66 -16.59 8.22 -10.05
N LEU A 67 -15.42 8.14 -10.68
CA LEU A 67 -14.16 7.85 -9.98
C LEU A 67 -13.45 9.09 -9.44
N SER A 68 -13.73 10.27 -9.99
CA SER A 68 -13.11 11.54 -9.58
C SER A 68 -13.98 12.74 -9.90
N ALA A 69 -13.73 13.85 -9.20
CA ALA A 69 -14.18 15.18 -9.59
C ALA A 69 -13.38 15.75 -10.79
N MET A 70 -12.15 15.27 -11.00
CA MET A 70 -11.32 15.59 -12.16
C MET A 70 -11.87 14.91 -13.42
N GLY A 71 -11.74 15.55 -14.59
CA GLY A 71 -12.23 15.03 -15.86
C GLY A 71 -11.42 13.85 -16.43
N ASP A 72 -10.10 13.88 -16.31
CA ASP A 72 -9.21 12.81 -16.83
C ASP A 72 -8.27 12.25 -15.75
N PRO A 73 -8.78 11.61 -14.68
CA PRO A 73 -7.93 11.00 -13.66
C PRO A 73 -7.19 9.78 -14.25
N ARG A 74 -5.87 9.70 -14.04
CA ARG A 74 -5.07 8.53 -14.45
C ARG A 74 -4.70 7.64 -13.28
N ILE A 75 -4.63 8.17 -12.06
CA ILE A 75 -4.20 7.43 -10.87
C ILE A 75 -5.17 7.69 -9.72
N LEU A 76 -5.82 6.63 -9.29
CA LEU A 76 -6.83 6.68 -8.24
C LEU A 76 -6.44 5.71 -7.14
N ARG A 77 -6.69 6.08 -5.88
CA ARG A 77 -6.57 5.17 -4.76
C ARG A 77 -7.95 4.80 -4.26
N LEU A 78 -8.30 3.53 -4.46
CA LEU A 78 -9.56 2.96 -4.05
C LEU A 78 -9.42 2.40 -2.64
N TYR A 79 -10.29 2.80 -1.73
CA TYR A 79 -10.25 2.36 -0.35
C TYR A 79 -11.66 2.27 0.24
N ARG A 80 -11.75 1.62 1.39
CA ARG A 80 -12.96 1.59 2.21
C ARG A 80 -12.67 2.27 3.51
N GLN A 81 -13.55 3.17 3.90
CA GLN A 81 -13.48 3.76 5.23
C GLN A 81 -14.03 2.75 6.21
N ARG A 82 -13.17 2.15 7.03
CA ARG A 82 -13.57 1.25 8.12
C ARG A 82 -12.96 1.75 9.41
N ILE A 83 -13.76 1.76 10.46
CA ILE A 83 -13.29 1.98 11.82
C ILE A 83 -13.31 0.61 12.48
N ALA A 84 -12.14 0.08 12.85
CA ALA A 84 -12.08 -1.15 13.61
C ALA A 84 -12.35 -0.90 15.10
N PRO A 85 -12.75 -1.94 15.85
CA PRO A 85 -12.75 -1.89 17.32
C PRO A 85 -11.39 -1.38 17.83
N GLY A 86 -11.40 -0.39 18.71
CA GLY A 86 -10.18 0.29 19.19
C GLY A 86 -9.82 1.58 18.45
N GLY A 87 -10.65 2.06 17.53
CA GLY A 87 -10.52 3.40 16.94
C GLY A 87 -9.59 3.50 15.72
N PHE A 88 -8.99 2.38 15.28
CA PHE A 88 -8.17 2.35 14.07
C PHE A 88 -9.00 2.67 12.83
N ARG A 89 -8.60 3.73 12.12
CA ARG A 89 -9.24 4.17 10.87
C ARG A 89 -8.46 3.64 9.67
N TYR A 90 -9.07 2.72 8.95
CA TYR A 90 -8.60 2.29 7.64
C TYR A 90 -9.09 3.28 6.59
N GLY A 91 -8.15 4.00 5.99
CA GLY A 91 -8.42 5.03 4.99
C GLY A 91 -7.55 4.88 3.74
N PRO A 92 -7.29 5.97 3.01
CA PRO A 92 -6.53 5.93 1.75
C PRO A 92 -5.14 5.29 1.86
N ALA A 93 -4.48 5.31 3.02
CA ALA A 93 -3.15 4.73 3.19
C ALA A 93 -3.10 3.22 2.83
N PHE A 94 -4.19 2.50 3.11
CA PHE A 94 -4.36 1.06 2.89
C PHE A 94 -5.11 0.74 1.59
N GLY A 95 -5.40 1.75 0.78
CA GLY A 95 -6.11 1.57 -0.48
C GLY A 95 -5.28 0.86 -1.56
N VAL A 96 -5.99 0.23 -2.48
CA VAL A 96 -5.45 -0.33 -3.72
C VAL A 96 -5.41 0.78 -4.76
N GLU A 97 -4.34 0.86 -5.53
CA GLU A 97 -4.21 1.86 -6.59
C GLU A 97 -4.80 1.32 -7.89
N LEU A 98 -5.56 2.15 -8.59
CA LEU A 98 -6.09 1.91 -9.92
C LEU A 98 -5.40 2.90 -10.86
N GLN A 99 -4.80 2.39 -11.93
CA GLN A 99 -4.17 3.21 -12.96
C GLN A 99 -4.84 2.99 -14.32
N PHE A 100 -5.11 4.08 -15.01
CA PHE A 100 -5.58 4.05 -16.39
C PHE A 100 -4.39 4.23 -17.35
N TRP A 101 -4.07 3.15 -18.05
CA TRP A 101 -3.00 3.11 -19.04
C TRP A 101 -3.55 3.34 -20.43
N VAL A 102 -2.72 3.85 -21.34
CA VAL A 102 -3.05 3.95 -22.76
C VAL A 102 -2.40 2.78 -23.47
N PHE A 103 -3.20 1.98 -24.17
CA PHE A 103 -2.75 0.85 -24.97
C PHE A 103 -2.90 1.19 -26.45
N ASP A 104 -1.84 1.75 -27.05
CA ASP A 104 -1.77 2.02 -28.48
C ASP A 104 -1.37 0.72 -29.24
N GLU A 105 -1.26 0.80 -30.57
CA GLU A 105 -0.88 -0.34 -31.41
C GLU A 105 0.55 -0.83 -31.14
N THR A 106 1.48 0.10 -31.01
CA THR A 106 2.93 -0.20 -30.89
C THR A 106 3.50 0.10 -29.51
N VAL A 107 2.84 0.93 -28.71
CA VAL A 107 3.34 1.38 -27.40
C VAL A 107 2.25 1.33 -26.34
N ILE A 108 2.67 1.11 -25.11
CA ILE A 108 1.84 1.31 -23.92
C ILE A 108 2.37 2.52 -23.18
N ARG A 109 1.46 3.36 -22.66
CA ARG A 109 1.80 4.55 -21.88
C ARG A 109 1.23 4.41 -20.47
N CYS A 110 2.13 4.31 -19.50
CA CYS A 110 1.81 4.29 -18.08
C CYS A 110 1.78 5.74 -17.55
N PRO A 111 0.85 6.09 -16.66
CA PRO A 111 0.79 7.44 -16.10
C PRO A 111 2.00 7.76 -15.19
N VAL A 112 2.57 6.74 -14.56
CA VAL A 112 3.78 6.79 -13.73
C VAL A 112 4.67 5.59 -14.02
N GLU A 113 5.95 5.72 -13.70
CA GLU A 113 6.89 4.60 -13.69
C GLU A 113 6.50 3.58 -12.63
N ASN A 114 6.68 2.29 -12.93
CA ASN A 114 6.42 1.19 -12.00
C ASN A 114 7.68 0.32 -11.83
N SER A 115 7.59 -0.81 -11.12
CA SER A 115 8.78 -1.63 -10.80
C SER A 115 9.50 -2.24 -12.00
N LEU A 116 8.80 -2.39 -13.13
CA LEU A 116 9.38 -2.91 -14.37
C LEU A 116 9.48 -1.85 -15.47
N THR A 117 8.62 -0.83 -15.47
CA THR A 117 8.40 -0.01 -16.68
C THR A 117 8.87 1.43 -16.53
N ARG A 118 9.41 1.97 -17.63
CA ARG A 118 9.45 3.41 -17.92
C ARG A 118 8.02 3.89 -18.24
N LYS A 119 7.79 5.22 -18.32
CA LYS A 119 6.45 5.77 -18.65
C LYS A 119 5.89 5.32 -20.01
N VAL A 120 6.75 4.97 -20.95
CA VAL A 120 6.39 4.48 -22.29
C VAL A 120 7.20 3.23 -22.56
N LEU A 121 6.56 2.20 -23.10
CA LEU A 121 7.16 0.90 -23.38
C LEU A 121 6.59 0.30 -24.67
N PRO A 122 7.42 -0.36 -25.49
CA PRO A 122 6.97 -1.06 -26.69
C PRO A 122 6.00 -2.21 -26.35
N ARG A 123 4.90 -2.33 -27.09
CA ARG A 123 3.86 -3.34 -26.84
C ARG A 123 4.38 -4.77 -26.98
N ASN A 124 5.36 -5.01 -27.86
CA ASN A 124 5.97 -6.31 -28.09
C ASN A 124 6.85 -6.79 -26.93
N GLU A 125 7.29 -5.90 -26.03
CA GLU A 125 8.05 -6.26 -24.83
C GLU A 125 7.15 -6.75 -23.69
N LEU A 126 5.83 -6.55 -23.80
CA LEU A 126 4.87 -6.96 -22.78
C LEU A 126 4.41 -8.40 -23.02
N VAL A 127 5.08 -9.34 -22.36
CA VAL A 127 4.66 -10.73 -22.34
C VAL A 127 3.62 -10.94 -21.24
N PRO A 128 2.36 -11.30 -21.57
CA PRO A 128 1.35 -11.60 -20.56
C PRO A 128 1.76 -12.80 -19.71
N ALA A 129 1.62 -12.66 -18.39
CA ALA A 129 1.91 -13.71 -17.44
C ALA A 129 0.79 -13.81 -16.40
N THR A 130 0.90 -14.80 -15.51
CA THR A 130 -0.01 -14.92 -14.37
C THR A 130 0.77 -15.12 -13.08
N VAL A 131 0.27 -14.56 -11.98
CA VAL A 131 0.87 -14.70 -10.65
C VAL A 131 -0.19 -15.10 -9.63
N LYS A 132 0.18 -15.95 -8.66
CA LYS A 132 -0.69 -16.29 -7.53
C LYS A 132 -0.35 -15.38 -6.34
N LEU A 133 -1.25 -14.44 -6.01
CA LEU A 133 -1.10 -13.50 -4.89
C LEU A 133 -2.43 -13.35 -4.16
N TYR A 134 -2.38 -13.09 -2.86
CA TYR A 134 -3.59 -12.89 -2.03
C TYR A 134 -4.64 -14.02 -2.18
N GLY A 135 -4.17 -15.27 -2.39
CA GLY A 135 -5.04 -16.43 -2.61
C GLY A 135 -5.68 -16.55 -4.01
N TYR A 136 -5.41 -15.64 -4.94
CA TYR A 136 -6.00 -15.63 -6.29
C TYR A 136 -4.93 -15.68 -7.38
N LYS A 137 -5.30 -16.20 -8.56
CA LYS A 137 -4.53 -16.00 -9.80
C LYS A 137 -4.88 -14.63 -10.40
N TRP A 138 -3.84 -13.88 -10.76
CA TRP A 138 -3.92 -12.54 -11.32
C TRP A 138 -3.23 -12.47 -12.69
N PRO A 139 -3.86 -11.86 -13.69
CA PRO A 139 -3.16 -11.48 -14.92
C PRO A 139 -2.11 -10.41 -14.59
N THR A 140 -0.91 -10.57 -15.12
CA THR A 140 0.22 -9.66 -14.90
C THR A 140 1.15 -9.72 -16.11
N LEU A 141 2.36 -9.21 -15.97
CA LEU A 141 3.41 -9.19 -16.98
C LEU A 141 4.58 -10.05 -16.52
N GLU A 142 5.26 -10.68 -17.45
CA GLU A 142 6.49 -11.42 -17.17
C GLU A 142 7.50 -10.52 -16.44
N GLY A 143 8.16 -11.06 -15.42
CA GLY A 143 9.10 -10.30 -14.59
C GLY A 143 8.48 -9.41 -13.50
N MET A 144 7.18 -9.10 -13.53
CA MET A 144 6.58 -8.04 -12.68
C MET A 144 6.73 -8.30 -11.18
N PHE A 145 6.68 -9.58 -10.81
CA PHE A 145 6.79 -10.05 -9.44
C PHE A 145 8.05 -10.90 -9.21
N THR A 146 9.04 -10.81 -10.11
CA THR A 146 10.36 -11.41 -9.85
C THR A 146 10.96 -10.75 -8.61
N PRO A 147 11.42 -11.52 -7.61
CA PRO A 147 11.98 -10.95 -6.39
C PRO A 147 13.14 -10.00 -6.66
N HIS A 148 13.07 -8.78 -6.12
CA HIS A 148 14.17 -7.84 -6.09
C HIS A 148 14.97 -8.02 -4.80
N ALA A 149 16.23 -7.59 -4.77
CA ALA A 149 17.10 -7.75 -3.59
C ALA A 149 16.55 -7.08 -2.31
N SER A 150 15.69 -6.08 -2.43
CA SER A 150 15.00 -5.41 -1.32
C SER A 150 13.69 -6.07 -0.90
N ASP A 151 13.22 -7.07 -1.64
CA ASP A 151 11.94 -7.71 -1.39
C ASP A 151 12.07 -8.73 -0.26
N VAL A 152 11.13 -8.69 0.67
CA VAL A 152 10.96 -9.75 1.65
C VAL A 152 10.12 -10.85 1.01
N THR A 153 10.76 -11.97 0.67
CA THR A 153 10.15 -13.09 -0.06
C THR A 153 9.56 -14.17 0.85
N PHE A 154 9.54 -13.95 2.16
CA PHE A 154 9.01 -14.87 3.16
C PHE A 154 7.81 -14.26 3.87
N ASP A 155 6.93 -15.10 4.42
CA ASP A 155 5.76 -14.64 5.16
C ASP A 155 6.17 -13.94 6.46
N ILE A 156 5.61 -12.75 6.69
CA ILE A 156 5.83 -11.99 7.92
C ILE A 156 4.57 -12.08 8.75
N ASP A 157 4.67 -12.86 9.83
CA ASP A 157 3.60 -13.06 10.78
C ASP A 157 3.40 -11.87 11.73
N LEU A 158 4.50 -11.21 12.12
CA LEU A 158 4.48 -10.12 13.08
C LEU A 158 5.70 -9.20 12.95
N VAL A 159 5.49 -7.90 13.17
CA VAL A 159 6.56 -6.88 13.22
C VAL A 159 6.43 -6.08 14.51
N PHE A 160 7.52 -5.99 15.27
CA PHE A 160 7.63 -5.10 16.42
C PHE A 160 8.63 -3.98 16.15
N SER A 161 8.22 -2.74 16.38
CA SER A 161 9.13 -1.61 16.55
C SER A 161 9.25 -1.30 18.04
N TRP A 162 10.46 -1.40 18.59
CA TRP A 162 10.77 -1.08 19.99
C TRP A 162 12.11 -0.34 20.04
N VAL A 163 12.29 0.47 21.08
CA VAL A 163 13.52 1.20 21.36
C VAL A 163 14.01 0.85 22.76
N ASP A 164 15.31 0.60 22.89
CA ASP A 164 15.92 0.44 24.22
C ASP A 164 16.08 1.82 24.87
N GLY A 165 15.18 2.12 25.80
CA GLY A 165 15.20 3.37 26.56
C GLY A 165 16.46 3.59 27.41
N SER A 166 17.14 2.50 27.75
CA SER A 166 18.34 2.52 28.60
C SER A 166 19.64 2.72 27.79
N ASP A 167 19.58 2.58 26.47
CA ASP A 167 20.74 2.70 25.58
C ASP A 167 21.34 4.13 25.66
N PRO A 168 22.58 4.29 26.18
CA PRO A 168 23.21 5.60 26.31
C PRO A 168 23.49 6.27 24.96
N VAL A 169 23.74 5.50 23.90
CA VAL A 169 23.97 6.04 22.54
C VAL A 169 22.68 6.59 21.97
N PHE A 170 21.56 5.91 22.17
CA PHE A 170 20.24 6.40 21.78
C PHE A 170 19.88 7.69 22.53
N ARG A 171 20.07 7.72 23.87
CA ARG A 171 19.80 8.90 24.69
C ARG A 171 20.63 10.11 24.26
N ALA A 172 21.93 9.92 24.01
CA ALA A 172 22.81 10.99 23.54
C ALA A 172 22.38 11.56 22.17
N ARG A 173 22.02 10.68 21.22
CA ARG A 173 21.51 11.10 19.90
C ARG A 173 20.18 11.84 19.99
N ARG A 174 19.25 11.34 20.81
CA ARG A 174 17.97 12.00 21.06
C ARG A 174 18.20 13.38 21.68
N ALA A 175 19.03 13.48 22.72
CA ALA A 175 19.32 14.76 23.37
C ALA A 175 19.88 15.81 22.37
N ALA A 176 20.83 15.40 21.51
CA ALA A 176 21.40 16.26 20.47
C ALA A 176 20.39 16.69 19.39
N GLN A 177 19.39 15.86 19.08
CA GLN A 177 18.31 16.23 18.16
C GLN A 177 17.25 17.11 18.85
N MET A 178 16.94 16.83 20.11
CA MET A 178 15.98 17.59 20.91
C MET A 178 16.47 19.00 21.21
N SER A 179 17.79 19.25 21.25
CA SER A 179 18.35 20.60 21.38
C SER A 179 18.18 21.47 20.14
N GLN A 180 17.75 20.91 19.00
CA GLN A 180 17.57 21.64 17.73
C GLN A 180 16.12 22.04 17.45
N TYR A 181 15.16 21.64 18.30
CA TYR A 181 13.72 21.88 18.06
C TYR A 181 13.00 22.32 19.33
N VAL A 182 12.08 23.28 19.20
CA VAL A 182 11.10 23.59 20.24
C VAL A 182 10.05 22.48 20.24
N VAL A 183 10.09 21.64 21.27
CA VAL A 183 9.15 20.54 21.46
C VAL A 183 7.84 21.04 22.06
N GLY A 184 6.72 20.42 21.68
CA GLY A 184 5.42 20.69 22.29
C GLY A 184 5.38 20.26 23.76
N GLU A 185 4.42 20.78 24.52
CA GLU A 185 4.26 20.45 25.94
C GLU A 185 4.13 18.93 26.16
N GLY A 186 5.08 18.35 26.91
CA GLY A 186 5.14 16.91 27.20
C GLY A 186 5.81 16.02 26.13
N ASP A 187 6.38 16.59 25.06
CA ASP A 187 7.19 15.84 24.08
C ASP A 187 8.62 15.57 24.57
N ASP A 188 9.12 16.38 25.51
CA ASP A 188 10.42 16.22 26.18
C ASP A 188 10.39 15.15 27.29
N ALA A 189 9.20 14.80 27.78
CA ALA A 189 9.00 13.90 28.91
C ALA A 189 9.74 12.56 28.75
N GLU A 190 10.51 12.20 29.79
CA GLU A 190 11.30 10.97 29.87
C GLU A 190 10.42 9.70 29.77
N ALA A 191 9.15 9.81 30.18
CA ALA A 191 8.16 8.74 30.08
C ALA A 191 7.99 8.19 28.64
N ARG A 192 8.31 8.97 27.60
CA ARG A 192 8.21 8.54 26.19
C ARG A 192 9.27 7.56 25.74
N ILE A 193 10.39 7.49 26.47
CA ILE A 193 11.51 6.61 26.15
C ILE A 193 11.83 5.67 27.31
N ARG A 194 11.03 5.68 28.37
CA ARG A 194 11.25 4.81 29.52
C ARG A 194 11.01 3.37 29.07
N GLN A 195 12.03 2.54 29.24
CA GLN A 195 11.92 1.09 29.04
C GLN A 195 10.90 0.54 30.05
N ILE A 196 9.80 -0.03 29.56
CA ILE A 196 8.79 -0.70 30.39
C ILE A 196 8.56 -2.15 29.95
N ASP A 197 9.60 -2.77 29.38
CA ASP A 197 9.58 -4.16 28.89
C ASP A 197 8.50 -4.44 27.83
N GLU A 198 8.20 -3.45 26.98
CA GLU A 198 7.12 -3.49 25.99
C GLU A 198 7.21 -4.72 25.09
N LEU A 199 8.44 -5.07 24.65
CA LEU A 199 8.66 -6.24 23.80
C LEU A 199 8.33 -7.55 24.53
N LYS A 200 8.68 -7.66 25.81
CA LYS A 200 8.40 -8.83 26.65
C LYS A 200 6.90 -8.99 26.85
N TYR A 201 6.19 -7.91 27.17
CA TYR A 201 4.74 -7.94 27.35
C TYR A 201 4.01 -8.22 26.03
N ALA A 202 4.48 -7.66 24.92
CA ALA A 202 3.91 -7.92 23.61
C ALA A 202 4.09 -9.38 23.19
N LEU A 203 5.28 -9.97 23.36
CA LEU A 203 5.52 -11.38 23.09
C LEU A 203 4.72 -12.31 23.99
N ARG A 204 4.54 -11.96 25.27
CA ARG A 204 3.65 -12.70 26.19
C ARG A 204 2.19 -12.68 25.74
N SER A 205 1.71 -11.52 25.26
CA SER A 205 0.36 -11.38 24.71
C SER A 205 0.16 -12.27 23.48
N VAL A 206 1.13 -12.27 22.55
CA VAL A 206 1.12 -13.14 21.36
C VAL A 206 1.09 -14.61 21.77
N ASN A 207 1.97 -15.03 22.68
CA ASN A 207 2.01 -16.41 23.18
C ASN A 207 0.68 -16.85 23.81
N MET A 208 -0.02 -15.94 24.49
CA MET A 208 -1.28 -16.24 25.17
C MET A 208 -2.48 -16.28 24.22
N PHE A 209 -2.56 -15.33 23.28
CA PHE A 209 -3.78 -15.08 22.49
C PHE A 209 -3.69 -15.47 21.02
N ALA A 210 -2.49 -15.71 20.48
CA ALA A 210 -2.28 -16.10 19.10
C ALA A 210 -1.71 -17.52 19.01
N ARG A 211 -2.47 -18.50 19.53
CA ARG A 211 -2.08 -19.92 19.55
C ARG A 211 -1.96 -20.44 18.11
N GLY A 212 -0.73 -20.66 17.65
CA GLY A 212 -0.39 -21.04 16.28
C GLY A 212 0.84 -20.29 15.72
N PHE A 213 1.21 -19.16 16.32
CA PHE A 213 2.42 -18.41 15.96
C PHE A 213 3.66 -19.03 16.61
N VAL A 214 4.58 -19.53 15.79
CA VAL A 214 5.93 -19.95 16.22
C VAL A 214 6.92 -18.88 15.77
N VAL A 215 7.65 -18.28 16.70
CA VAL A 215 8.73 -17.34 16.35
C VAL A 215 9.88 -18.13 15.75
N SER A 216 9.90 -18.24 14.42
CA SER A 216 10.90 -19.00 13.66
C SER A 216 12.17 -18.21 13.35
N SER A 217 12.10 -16.87 13.35
CA SER A 217 13.23 -15.99 13.08
C SER A 217 13.00 -14.60 13.67
N LEU A 218 13.97 -14.09 14.44
CA LEU A 218 14.01 -12.70 14.91
C LEU A 218 15.12 -11.95 14.18
N ARG A 219 14.78 -11.03 13.28
CA ARG A 219 15.77 -10.15 12.62
C ARG A 219 15.60 -8.71 13.10
N ARG A 220 16.67 -8.16 13.66
CA ARG A 220 16.75 -6.73 13.97
C ARG A 220 17.04 -5.96 12.68
N ILE A 221 16.03 -5.26 12.17
CA ILE A 221 16.20 -4.35 11.03
C ILE A 221 16.60 -2.98 11.59
N GLN A 222 17.90 -2.64 11.49
CA GLN A 222 18.35 -1.28 11.83
C GLN A 222 18.09 -0.35 10.64
N PRO A 223 17.58 0.89 10.88
CA PRO A 223 17.52 1.89 9.82
C PRO A 223 18.94 2.16 9.31
N ARG A 224 19.11 2.23 7.97
CA ARG A 224 20.38 2.65 7.36
C ARG A 224 20.78 4.00 7.94
N ARG A 225 22.03 4.15 8.38
CA ARG A 225 22.61 5.43 8.74
C ARG A 225 22.49 6.35 7.52
N GLY A 226 21.58 7.33 7.58
CA GLY A 226 21.59 8.45 6.66
C GLY A 226 22.86 9.24 6.92
N GLY A 227 23.68 9.40 5.89
CA GLY A 227 24.75 10.41 5.85
C GLY A 227 24.16 11.77 5.48
#